data_AF-A0AA49K9U7-F1
#
_entry.id   AF-A0AA49K9U7-F1
#
_cell.length_a   1.000
_cell.length_b   1.000
_cell.length_c   1.000
_cell.angle_alpha   90.00
_cell.angle_beta   90.00
_cell.angle_gamma   90.00
#
_symmetry.space_group_name_H-M   'P 1'
#
loop_
_entity.id
_entity.type
_entity.pdbx_description
1 polymer ?
#
loop_
_entity_poly.entity_id
_entity_poly.type
_entity_poly.pdbx_seq_one_letter_code
_entity_poly.pdbx_strand_id
1 'polypeptide(L)'
;MLIIIASFLLCSAFSAEIKDREVVYPTVETLPTGIKVLRFRAFNQDISVKVKSAGNIIGKNYAVYDGYGNKLNISDKNLKTKLYANSKGTSLVIDEDGPLSIKGLVSGYLEIKPIKSEENIKNRIRAHEIIKVKFQPLNLSDDAIYPPEIRNEAEEGNEDGSKTES
;
A
#
# COMPACT_ATOMS: atom_id res chain seq x y z
N MET A 1 -9.97 -44.30 -49.06
CA MET A 1 -9.69 -42.87 -49.32
C MET A 1 -10.62 -42.03 -48.44
N LEU A 2 -10.43 -41.73 -47.15
CA LEU A 2 -9.30 -41.50 -46.24
C LEU A 2 -8.52 -40.18 -46.38
N ILE A 3 -9.01 -39.21 -47.15
CA ILE A 3 -8.43 -37.85 -47.20
C ILE A 3 -9.52 -36.78 -47.34
N ILE A 4 -10.51 -36.70 -46.42
CA ILE A 4 -11.39 -35.50 -46.34
C ILE A 4 -11.68 -35.08 -44.87
N ILE A 5 -11.27 -35.83 -43.84
CA ILE A 5 -11.68 -35.54 -42.45
C ILE A 5 -10.61 -34.76 -41.63
N ALA A 6 -9.42 -34.48 -42.18
CA ALA A 6 -8.29 -34.10 -41.33
C ALA A 6 -7.94 -32.60 -41.21
N SER A 7 -8.64 -31.65 -41.83
CA SER A 7 -7.99 -30.35 -42.12
C SER A 7 -8.66 -29.03 -41.71
N PHE A 8 -9.62 -28.98 -40.78
CA PHE A 8 -10.03 -27.67 -40.24
C PHE A 8 -10.37 -27.67 -38.74
N LEU A 9 -9.69 -28.52 -37.97
CA LEU A 9 -9.48 -28.28 -36.53
C LEU A 9 -8.40 -27.21 -36.34
N LEU A 10 -8.61 -26.00 -36.89
CA LEU A 10 -7.94 -24.81 -36.37
C LEU A 10 -8.72 -24.36 -35.12
N CYS A 11 -8.53 -25.11 -34.03
CA CYS A 11 -8.63 -24.49 -32.71
C CYS A 11 -7.43 -23.54 -32.63
N SER A 12 -7.61 -22.30 -33.09
CA SER A 12 -6.74 -21.21 -32.72
C SER A 12 -6.83 -21.11 -31.20
N ALA A 13 -5.86 -21.69 -30.51
CA ALA A 13 -5.67 -21.46 -29.10
C ALA A 13 -5.47 -19.95 -28.94
N PHE A 14 -6.55 -19.24 -28.58
CA PHE A 14 -6.47 -17.92 -28.01
C PHE A 14 -5.76 -18.15 -26.67
N SER A 15 -4.43 -18.23 -26.70
CA SER A 15 -3.63 -18.20 -25.50
C SER A 15 -3.79 -16.79 -24.96
N ALA A 16 -4.89 -16.57 -24.24
CA ALA A 16 -5.10 -15.37 -23.47
C ALA A 16 -3.94 -15.32 -22.48
N GLU A 17 -2.89 -14.60 -22.85
CA GLU A 17 -1.80 -14.27 -21.96
C GLU A 17 -2.44 -13.60 -20.75
N ILE A 18 -2.52 -14.34 -19.64
CA ILE A 18 -3.09 -13.81 -18.40
C ILE A 18 -2.07 -12.78 -17.91
N LYS A 19 -2.23 -11.55 -18.38
CA LYS A 19 -1.53 -10.42 -17.81
C LYS A 19 -1.96 -10.35 -16.35
N ASP A 20 -0.99 -10.58 -15.47
CA ASP A 20 -1.10 -10.39 -14.04
C ASP A 20 -0.83 -8.93 -13.66
N ARG A 21 -0.43 -8.11 -14.64
CA ARG A 21 -0.11 -6.69 -14.51
C ARG A 21 -0.70 -5.86 -15.64
N GLU A 22 -1.25 -4.70 -15.30
CA GLU A 22 -1.68 -3.68 -16.26
C GLU A 22 -1.25 -2.29 -15.79
N VAL A 23 -0.88 -1.42 -16.74
CA VAL A 23 -0.51 -0.03 -16.47
C VAL A 23 -1.73 0.87 -16.62
N VAL A 24 -1.97 1.73 -15.64
CA VAL A 24 -3.10 2.64 -15.59
C VAL A 24 -2.69 4.06 -15.19
N TYR A 25 -3.56 5.02 -15.46
CA TYR A 25 -3.49 6.38 -14.94
C TYR A 25 -4.75 6.62 -14.10
N PRO A 26 -4.69 6.41 -12.78
CA PRO A 26 -5.87 6.48 -11.94
C PRO A 26 -6.30 7.93 -11.71
N THR A 27 -7.59 8.11 -11.44
CA THR A 27 -8.13 9.39 -10.98
C THR A 27 -8.60 9.28 -9.53
N VAL A 28 -8.50 10.39 -8.81
CA VAL A 28 -8.96 10.52 -7.43
C VAL A 28 -9.87 11.73 -7.34
N GLU A 29 -11.10 11.49 -6.91
CA GLU A 29 -12.08 12.54 -6.60
C GLU A 29 -12.23 12.61 -5.08
N THR A 30 -12.30 13.83 -4.52
CA THR A 30 -12.57 14.02 -3.09
C THR A 30 -13.99 14.54 -2.93
N LEU A 31 -14.84 13.78 -2.24
CA LEU A 31 -16.20 14.20 -1.91
C LEU A 31 -16.18 15.27 -0.81
N PRO A 32 -17.24 16.09 -0.66
CA PRO A 32 -17.35 17.08 0.41
C PRO A 32 -17.21 16.48 1.82
N THR A 33 -17.49 15.18 1.97
CA THR A 33 -17.34 14.43 3.23
C THR A 33 -15.90 14.02 3.55
N GLY A 34 -14.93 14.37 2.69
CA GLY A 34 -13.53 13.92 2.79
C GLY A 34 -13.29 12.49 2.32
N ILE A 35 -14.32 11.80 1.82
CA ILE A 35 -14.18 10.48 1.20
C ILE A 35 -13.45 10.64 -0.14
N LYS A 36 -12.42 9.83 -0.38
CA LYS A 36 -11.77 9.73 -1.69
C LYS A 36 -12.37 8.61 -2.51
N VAL A 37 -12.59 8.88 -3.79
CA VAL A 37 -13.08 7.93 -4.79
C VAL A 37 -11.98 7.73 -5.82
N LEU A 38 -11.33 6.56 -5.77
CA LEU A 38 -10.33 6.12 -6.73
C LEU A 38 -11.03 5.45 -7.92
N ARG A 39 -10.65 5.81 -9.15
CA ARG A 39 -11.16 5.19 -10.38
C ARG A 39 -10.05 4.86 -11.36
N PHE A 40 -10.15 3.71 -12.00
CA PHE A 40 -9.30 3.30 -13.12
C PHE A 40 -9.92 2.08 -13.81
N ARG A 41 -9.43 1.75 -15.02
CA ARG A 41 -9.80 0.53 -15.73
C ARG A 41 -8.61 -0.41 -15.77
N ALA A 42 -8.78 -1.64 -15.30
CA ALA A 42 -7.77 -2.69 -15.37
C ALA A 42 -8.44 -4.06 -15.54
N PHE A 43 -7.79 -4.98 -16.25
CA PHE A 43 -8.25 -6.34 -16.51
C PHE A 43 -9.67 -6.38 -17.09
N ASN A 44 -9.96 -5.47 -18.02
CA ASN A 44 -11.27 -5.27 -18.64
C ASN A 44 -12.40 -4.92 -17.66
N GLN A 45 -12.07 -4.39 -16.48
CA GLN A 45 -13.02 -3.99 -15.45
C GLN A 45 -12.81 -2.52 -15.07
N ASP A 46 -13.92 -1.78 -14.97
CA ASP A 46 -13.92 -0.45 -14.38
C ASP A 46 -13.95 -0.59 -12.86
N ILE A 47 -12.88 -0.16 -12.20
CA ILE A 47 -12.69 -0.27 -10.77
C ILE A 47 -12.96 1.09 -10.13
N SER A 48 -13.84 1.11 -9.14
CA SER A 48 -14.13 2.30 -8.33
C SER A 48 -14.11 1.95 -6.85
N VAL A 49 -13.25 2.64 -6.09
CA VAL A 49 -13.04 2.35 -4.68
C VAL A 49 -13.22 3.60 -3.85
N LYS A 50 -14.11 3.52 -2.85
CA LYS A 50 -14.33 4.58 -1.88
C LYS A 50 -13.52 4.29 -0.61
N VAL A 51 -12.77 5.28 -0.15
CA VAL A 51 -11.91 5.17 1.04
C VAL A 51 -12.07 6.40 1.94
N LYS A 52 -11.92 6.19 3.25
CA LYS A 52 -11.91 7.25 4.27
C LYS A 52 -10.50 7.40 4.82
N SER A 53 -10.17 8.58 5.35
CA SER A 53 -8.89 8.79 6.02
C SER A 53 -8.72 7.79 7.17
N ALA A 54 -7.55 7.18 7.23
CA ALA A 54 -7.14 6.17 8.20
C ALA A 54 -5.94 6.63 9.06
N GLY A 55 -5.55 7.90 8.97
CA GLY A 55 -4.40 8.45 9.70
C GLY A 55 -4.49 8.34 11.21
N ASN A 56 -5.71 8.31 11.75
CA ASN A 56 -5.97 8.20 13.19
C ASN A 56 -5.64 6.81 13.77
N ILE A 57 -5.43 5.80 12.92
CA ILE A 57 -5.05 4.45 13.34
C ILE A 57 -3.58 4.41 13.80
N ILE A 58 -2.74 5.32 13.28
CA ILE A 58 -1.31 5.36 13.64
C ILE A 58 -1.09 6.26 14.86
N GLY A 59 -0.34 5.76 15.84
CA GLY A 59 0.09 6.50 17.03
C GLY A 59 0.90 7.76 16.71
N LYS A 60 1.04 8.70 17.66
CA LYS A 60 1.77 9.96 17.43
C LYS A 60 3.25 9.76 17.10
N ASN A 61 3.86 8.72 17.67
CA ASN A 61 5.26 8.37 17.49
C ASN A 61 5.32 7.03 16.76
N TYR A 62 5.64 7.06 15.47
CA TYR A 62 5.87 5.86 14.68
C TYR A 62 7.21 6.00 13.96
N ALA A 63 7.85 4.87 13.68
CA ALA A 63 9.01 4.80 12.82
C ALA A 63 8.77 3.70 11.80
N VAL A 64 9.04 3.99 10.53
CA VAL A 64 8.94 2.99 9.47
C VAL A 64 10.36 2.49 9.19
N TYR A 65 10.52 1.18 9.13
CA TYR A 65 11.78 0.54 8.79
C TYR A 65 11.63 -0.18 7.45
N ASP A 66 12.73 -0.35 6.73
CA ASP A 66 12.75 -1.28 5.59
C ASP A 66 12.90 -2.73 6.08
N GLY A 67 12.83 -3.69 5.14
CA GLY A 67 13.01 -5.11 5.45
C GLY A 67 14.43 -5.49 5.91
N TYR A 68 15.35 -4.54 5.99
CA TYR A 68 16.71 -4.70 6.50
C TYR A 68 16.90 -4.00 7.86
N GLY A 69 15.84 -3.44 8.43
CA GLY A 69 15.89 -2.75 9.72
C GLY A 69 16.43 -1.32 9.66
N ASN A 70 16.62 -0.73 8.47
CA ASN A 70 17.01 0.67 8.35
C ASN A 70 15.79 1.56 8.54
N LYS A 71 15.91 2.57 9.41
CA LYS A 71 14.84 3.57 9.60
C LYS A 71 14.64 4.35 8.30
N LEU A 72 13.48 4.21 7.69
CA LEU A 72 13.06 5.02 6.56
C LEU A 72 12.71 6.41 7.06
N ASN A 73 13.37 7.42 6.50
CA ASN A 73 13.10 8.82 6.81
C ASN A 73 11.85 9.30 6.05
N ILE A 74 10.69 8.78 6.45
CA ILE A 74 9.39 9.19 5.94
C ILE A 74 8.92 10.33 6.84
N SER A 75 8.61 11.51 6.29
CA SER A 75 8.21 12.62 7.15
C SER A 75 6.92 12.27 7.94
N ASP A 76 7.00 12.34 9.27
CA ASP A 76 5.97 11.85 10.21
C ASP A 76 4.60 12.53 10.04
N LYS A 77 4.59 13.73 9.43
CA LYS A 77 3.39 14.52 9.17
C LYS A 77 2.68 14.11 7.87
N ASN A 78 3.35 13.38 6.98
CA ASN A 78 2.83 13.05 5.65
C ASN A 78 2.13 11.70 5.58
N LEU A 79 2.52 10.69 6.35
CA LEU A 79 1.89 9.38 6.16
C LEU A 79 0.45 9.37 6.68
N LYS A 80 0.21 9.93 7.88
CA LYS A 80 -1.14 9.95 8.48
C LYS A 80 -2.17 10.64 7.59
N THR A 81 -1.82 11.77 6.99
CA THR A 81 -2.71 12.55 6.12
C THR A 81 -2.97 11.85 4.79
N LYS A 82 -2.04 11.00 4.35
CA LYS A 82 -2.08 10.27 3.09
C LYS A 82 -2.63 8.85 3.20
N LEU A 83 -2.94 8.37 4.41
CA LEU A 83 -3.47 7.03 4.64
C LEU A 83 -5.00 7.00 4.50
N TYR A 84 -5.47 6.07 3.70
CA TYR A 84 -6.89 5.86 3.44
C TYR A 84 -7.23 4.36 3.44
N ALA A 85 -8.37 4.01 4.01
CA ALA A 85 -8.83 2.62 4.07
C ALA A 85 -10.35 2.51 3.98
N ASN A 86 -10.84 1.29 3.78
CA ASN A 86 -12.25 0.95 3.95
C ASN A 86 -12.42 -0.43 4.61
N SER A 87 -13.64 -0.76 5.01
CA SER A 87 -13.97 -2.05 5.64
C SER A 87 -13.89 -3.26 4.70
N LYS A 88 -13.65 -3.05 3.40
CA LYS A 88 -13.54 -4.12 2.38
C LYS A 88 -12.09 -4.56 2.16
N GLY A 89 -11.18 -4.19 3.06
CA GLY A 89 -9.76 -4.54 2.97
C GLY A 89 -8.95 -3.67 2.02
N THR A 90 -9.49 -2.54 1.55
CA THR A 90 -8.70 -1.54 0.83
C THR A 90 -7.83 -0.77 1.83
N SER A 91 -6.54 -0.63 1.54
CA SER A 91 -5.60 0.20 2.29
C SER A 91 -4.63 0.87 1.33
N LEU A 92 -4.65 2.19 1.28
CA LEU A 92 -3.94 3.00 0.29
C LEU A 92 -3.18 4.13 0.97
N VAL A 93 -1.98 4.40 0.46
CA VAL A 93 -1.28 5.67 0.61
C VAL A 93 -1.52 6.47 -0.66
N ILE A 94 -2.16 7.64 -0.54
CA ILE A 94 -2.46 8.56 -1.64
C ILE A 94 -1.68 9.84 -1.41
N ASP A 95 -0.74 10.13 -2.31
CA ASP A 95 0.07 11.33 -2.30
C ASP A 95 -0.33 12.27 -3.44
N GLU A 96 -0.78 13.46 -3.07
CA GLU A 96 -1.24 14.54 -3.95
C GLU A 96 -0.34 15.79 -3.86
N ASP A 97 0.75 15.76 -3.08
CA ASP A 97 1.66 16.91 -2.92
C ASP A 97 2.50 17.17 -4.21
N GLY A 98 2.51 16.20 -5.12
CA GLY A 98 3.15 16.27 -6.44
C GLY A 98 2.30 15.55 -7.48
N PRO A 99 2.92 14.91 -8.50
CA PRO A 99 2.19 14.02 -9.38
C PRO A 99 1.47 12.94 -8.57
N LEU A 100 0.16 12.75 -8.83
CA LEU A 100 -0.68 11.82 -8.10
C LEU A 100 -0.01 10.44 -8.02
N SER A 101 0.24 9.98 -6.80
CA SER A 101 0.90 8.71 -6.53
C SER A 101 0.13 7.90 -5.51
N ILE A 102 -0.25 6.69 -5.88
CA ILE A 102 -1.08 5.78 -5.09
C ILE A 102 -0.33 4.48 -4.90
N LYS A 103 -0.26 3.98 -3.67
CA LYS A 103 0.32 2.68 -3.33
C LYS A 103 -0.57 1.93 -2.36
N GLY A 104 -0.73 0.62 -2.56
CA GLY A 104 -1.33 -0.27 -1.56
C GLY A 104 -2.33 -1.27 -2.15
N LEU A 105 -3.16 -1.83 -1.29
CA LEU A 105 -4.18 -2.80 -1.66
C LEU A 105 -5.47 -2.09 -2.06
N VAL A 106 -5.87 -2.29 -3.31
CA VAL A 106 -7.16 -1.82 -3.84
C VAL A 106 -8.29 -2.76 -3.40
N SER A 107 -8.00 -4.06 -3.37
CA SER A 107 -8.88 -5.14 -2.90
C SER A 107 -8.02 -6.31 -2.40
N GLY A 108 -8.65 -7.36 -1.86
CA GLY A 108 -7.94 -8.56 -1.37
C GLY A 108 -7.13 -9.32 -2.44
N TYR A 109 -7.23 -8.96 -3.71
CA TYR A 109 -6.52 -9.61 -4.83
C TYR A 109 -5.89 -8.61 -5.81
N LEU A 110 -5.94 -7.29 -5.54
CA LEU A 110 -5.35 -6.26 -6.40
C LEU A 110 -4.50 -5.29 -5.59
N GLU A 111 -3.26 -5.10 -6.03
CA GLU A 111 -2.33 -4.10 -5.52
C GLU A 111 -2.06 -3.03 -6.58
N ILE A 112 -1.96 -1.76 -6.16
CA ILE A 112 -1.56 -0.63 -7.01
C ILE A 112 -0.18 -0.13 -6.57
N LYS A 113 0.73 0.07 -7.53
CA LYS A 113 2.09 0.61 -7.28
C LYS A 113 2.46 1.71 -8.27
N PRO A 114 3.09 2.81 -7.83
CA PRO A 114 3.56 3.84 -8.74
C PRO A 114 4.77 3.36 -9.53
N ILE A 115 4.81 3.67 -10.82
CA ILE A 115 6.00 3.46 -11.66
C ILE A 115 7.02 4.57 -11.35
N LYS A 116 8.26 4.19 -11.05
CA LYS A 116 9.29 5.11 -10.53
C LYS A 116 9.83 6.13 -11.56
N SER A 117 9.63 5.90 -12.86
CA SER A 117 10.17 6.76 -13.91
C SER A 117 9.34 8.04 -14.10
N GLU A 118 10.00 9.19 -14.19
CA GLU A 118 9.38 10.50 -14.41
C GLU A 118 8.74 10.64 -15.81
N GLU A 119 9.25 9.91 -16.81
CA GLU A 119 8.70 9.86 -18.17
C GLU A 119 7.26 9.29 -18.21
N ASN A 120 6.84 8.64 -17.12
CA ASN A 120 5.52 8.04 -16.98
C ASN A 120 4.51 8.96 -16.28
N ILE A 121 4.77 10.26 -16.20
CA ILE A 121 3.84 11.26 -15.67
C ILE A 121 3.05 11.90 -16.82
N LYS A 122 1.72 11.81 -16.77
CA LYS A 122 0.81 12.47 -17.73
C LYS A 122 -0.23 13.28 -16.96
N ASN A 123 -0.43 14.55 -17.34
CA ASN A 123 -1.44 15.42 -16.70
C ASN A 123 -1.33 15.47 -15.16
N ARG A 124 -0.10 15.53 -14.63
CA ARG A 124 0.19 15.43 -13.17
C ARG A 124 -0.25 14.13 -12.50
N ILE A 125 -0.48 13.08 -13.28
CA ILE A 125 -0.79 11.73 -12.79
C ILE A 125 0.40 10.84 -13.13
N ARG A 126 1.01 10.22 -12.12
CA ARG A 126 2.02 9.17 -12.33
C ARG A 126 1.32 7.91 -12.81
N ALA A 127 1.93 7.16 -13.73
CA ALA A 127 1.41 5.85 -14.11
C ALA A 127 1.54 4.85 -12.94
N HIS A 128 0.60 3.92 -12.85
CA HIS A 128 0.58 2.87 -11.85
C HIS A 128 0.49 1.50 -12.49
N GLU A 129 1.19 0.53 -11.90
CA GLU A 129 0.93 -0.89 -12.15
C GLU A 129 -0.20 -1.37 -11.24
N ILE A 130 -1.17 -2.05 -11.82
CA ILE A 130 -2.16 -2.86 -11.11
C ILE A 130 -1.72 -4.32 -11.21
N ILE A 131 -1.51 -4.95 -10.07
CA ILE A 131 -0.96 -6.31 -9.96
C ILE A 131 -2.02 -7.21 -9.33
N LYS A 132 -2.30 -8.36 -9.94
CA LYS A 132 -3.09 -9.43 -9.31
C LYS A 132 -2.25 -10.11 -8.23
N VAL A 133 -2.67 -9.96 -6.99
CA VAL A 133 -2.02 -10.62 -5.85
C VAL A 133 -2.58 -12.04 -5.74
N LYS A 134 -1.73 -13.06 -5.83
CA LYS A 134 -2.12 -14.42 -5.44
C LYS A 134 -2.24 -14.42 -3.93
N PHE A 135 -3.45 -14.70 -3.42
CA PHE A 135 -3.64 -14.88 -1.98
C PHE A 135 -2.76 -16.05 -1.52
N GLN A 136 -1.65 -15.74 -0.88
CA GLN A 136 -0.93 -16.70 -0.05
C GLN A 136 -1.44 -16.48 1.37
N PRO A 137 -1.89 -17.51 2.09
CA PRO A 137 -2.13 -17.36 3.53
C PRO A 137 -0.84 -16.79 4.13
N LEU A 138 -0.92 -15.63 4.78
CA LEU A 138 0.23 -15.01 5.40
C LEU A 138 0.89 -16.01 6.36
N ASN A 139 2.13 -16.39 6.06
CA ASN A 139 3.07 -16.71 7.13
C ASN A 139 3.37 -15.35 7.79
N LEU A 140 2.68 -15.08 8.88
CA LEU A 140 2.74 -13.86 9.70
C LEU A 140 4.08 -13.70 10.45
N SER A 141 5.21 -14.09 9.83
CA SER A 141 6.49 -14.21 10.54
C SER A 141 7.36 -12.95 10.54
N ASP A 142 7.17 -11.97 9.64
CA ASP A 142 8.17 -10.87 9.50
C ASP A 142 7.65 -9.43 9.68
N ASP A 143 6.34 -9.17 9.64
CA ASP A 143 5.80 -7.82 9.92
C ASP A 143 5.39 -7.71 11.41
N ALA A 144 6.39 -7.62 12.28
CA ALA A 144 6.17 -7.43 13.71
C ALA A 144 5.96 -5.94 14.05
N ILE A 145 4.86 -5.64 14.75
CA ILE A 145 4.65 -4.35 15.42
C ILE A 145 5.43 -4.38 16.74
N TYR A 146 6.58 -3.72 16.79
CA TYR A 146 7.33 -3.56 18.03
C TYR A 146 6.80 -2.35 18.81
N PRO A 147 6.26 -2.54 20.03
CA PRO A 147 6.02 -1.41 20.91
C PRO A 147 7.37 -0.74 21.24
N PRO A 148 7.41 0.59 21.43
CA PRO A 148 8.63 1.25 21.88
C PRO A 148 9.07 0.62 23.21
N GLU A 149 10.35 0.24 23.29
CA GLU A 149 10.96 -0.22 24.54
C GLU A 149 10.75 0.85 25.61
N ILE A 150 10.00 0.49 26.66
CA ILE A 150 9.86 1.33 27.85
C ILE A 150 11.23 1.32 28.53
N ARG A 151 12.06 2.32 28.26
CA ARG A 151 13.19 2.63 29.12
C ARG A 151 12.62 3.11 30.44
N ASN A 152 12.56 2.21 31.42
CA ASN A 152 12.43 2.60 32.81
C ASN A 152 13.71 3.37 33.16
N GLU A 153 13.65 4.69 33.10
CA GLU A 153 14.55 5.51 33.91
C GLU A 153 14.13 5.24 35.35
N ALA A 154 14.73 4.19 35.93
CA ALA A 154 14.75 4.04 37.36
C ALA A 154 15.48 5.26 37.90
N GLU A 155 14.70 6.15 38.53
CA GLU A 155 15.20 7.16 39.45
C GLU A 155 16.13 6.43 40.45
N GLU A 156 17.43 6.64 40.29
CA GLU A 156 18.41 6.30 41.31
C GLU A 156 18.27 7.37 42.41
N GLY A 157 17.20 7.23 43.20
CA GLY A 157 17.03 7.90 44.48
C GLY A 157 18.09 7.36 45.42
N ASN A 158 19.16 8.12 45.60
CA ASN A 158 20.10 7.93 46.70
C ASN A 158 19.84 9.04 47.71
N GLU A 159 18.96 8.76 48.66
CA GLU A 159 18.87 9.51 49.91
C GLU A 159 18.96 8.56 51.11
N ASP A 160 19.76 9.04 52.06
CA ASP A 160 19.76 8.76 53.50
C ASP A 160 20.60 7.55 53.99
N GLY A 161 21.54 7.68 54.93
CA GLY A 161 21.90 8.80 55.77
C GLY A 161 22.73 8.34 56.98
N SER A 162 23.26 9.32 57.71
CA SER A 162 23.76 9.24 59.09
C SER A 162 25.13 8.59 59.37
N LYS A 163 26.08 9.42 59.80
CA LYS A 163 26.67 9.26 61.15
C LYS A 163 27.08 10.61 61.73
N THR A 164 26.65 10.76 62.97
CA THR A 164 26.69 11.83 63.96
C THR A 164 28.07 12.37 64.34
N GLU A 165 28.03 13.60 64.85
CA GLU A 165 29.02 14.36 65.62
C GLU A 165 29.82 13.54 66.65
N SER A 166 31.11 13.87 66.81
CA SER A 166 31.65 14.41 68.06
C SER A 166 32.99 15.11 67.84
#